data_AF-A0A9D1K577-F1
#
_entry.id   AF-A0A9D1K577-F1
#
_cell.length_a   1.000
_cell.length_b   1.000
_cell.length_c   1.000
_cell.angle_alpha   90.00
_cell.angle_beta   90.00
_cell.angle_gamma   90.00
#
_symmetry.space_group_name_H-M   'P 1'
#
loop_
_entity.id
_entity.type
_entity.pdbx_description
1 polymer ?
#
loop_
_entity_poly.entity_id
_entity_poly.type
_entity_poly.pdbx_seq_one_letter_code
_entity_poly.pdbx_strand_id
1 'polypeptide(L)'
;MSYNLFKGMITCKNCGCTVTPELKKGKYVYLRPNTKGDCDCKQINEQVAVKLVEDTLKSMTIPEDVLSMYLDRLKERFDTQKQEITIQKKLKQKELACIKDSLDELLDFCIRKLITKEQYLEKKAELEQHASILKEQISKFDQNSEQVELSMKHLLKVGSRVFELYSSSGIERKRSILKLVFPNF
;
A
#
# COMPACT_ATOMS: atom_id res chain seq x y z
N MET A 1 -17.54 18.13 -24.88
CA MET A 1 -17.77 16.72 -24.49
C MET A 1 -16.66 15.90 -25.10
N SER A 2 -15.76 15.37 -24.29
CA SER A 2 -14.63 14.59 -24.75
C SER A 2 -15.02 13.10 -24.76
N TYR A 3 -14.91 12.44 -25.92
CA TYR A 3 -15.54 11.14 -26.24
C TYR A 3 -14.59 9.94 -26.09
N ASN A 4 -13.73 9.94 -25.06
CA ASN A 4 -12.60 9.01 -24.96
C ASN A 4 -12.51 8.30 -23.60
N LEU A 5 -13.60 8.20 -22.85
CA LEU A 5 -13.55 7.68 -21.48
C LEU A 5 -13.07 6.22 -21.45
N PHE A 6 -13.60 5.35 -22.31
CA PHE A 6 -13.26 3.92 -22.34
C PHE A 6 -12.23 3.54 -23.42
N LYS A 7 -11.69 4.52 -24.15
CA LYS A 7 -10.74 4.26 -25.24
C LYS A 7 -9.54 3.46 -24.73
N GLY A 8 -9.30 2.30 -25.35
CA GLY A 8 -8.14 1.46 -25.01
C GLY A 8 -8.25 0.73 -23.66
N MET A 9 -9.45 0.66 -23.08
CA MET A 9 -9.65 0.01 -21.77
C MET A 9 -10.39 -1.31 -21.91
N ILE A 10 -11.50 -1.33 -22.64
CA ILE A 10 -12.37 -2.52 -22.74
C ILE A 10 -11.85 -3.46 -23.84
N THR A 11 -11.89 -4.77 -23.58
CA THR A 11 -11.60 -5.83 -24.55
C THR A 11 -12.85 -6.66 -24.86
N CYS A 12 -13.13 -6.95 -26.14
CA CYS A 12 -14.27 -7.84 -26.49
C CYS A 12 -13.86 -9.30 -26.26
N LYS A 13 -14.64 -10.00 -25.43
CA LYS A 13 -14.41 -11.40 -25.07
C LYS A 13 -14.45 -12.35 -26.27
N ASN A 14 -15.21 -12.03 -27.32
CA ASN A 14 -15.36 -12.90 -28.48
C ASN A 14 -14.14 -12.88 -29.41
N CYS A 15 -13.54 -11.71 -29.63
CA CYS A 15 -12.46 -11.54 -30.62
C CYS A 15 -11.13 -11.09 -30.04
N GLY A 16 -11.07 -10.78 -28.73
CA GLY A 16 -9.89 -10.25 -28.05
C GLY A 16 -9.49 -8.82 -28.45
N CYS A 17 -10.18 -8.19 -29.41
CA CYS A 17 -9.84 -6.86 -29.88
C CYS A 17 -10.28 -5.77 -28.88
N THR A 18 -9.48 -4.71 -28.82
CA THR A 18 -9.79 -3.52 -28.03
C THR A 18 -10.99 -2.77 -28.58
N VAL A 19 -11.87 -2.37 -27.67
CA VAL A 19 -13.07 -1.58 -27.98
C VAL A 19 -12.69 -0.11 -28.12
N THR A 20 -13.17 0.50 -29.19
CA THR A 20 -12.91 1.91 -29.53
C THR A 20 -14.22 2.69 -29.56
N PRO A 21 -14.25 3.91 -29.01
CA PRO A 21 -15.38 4.84 -29.17
C PRO A 21 -15.47 5.35 -30.61
N GLU A 22 -16.65 5.27 -31.20
CA GLU A 22 -17.02 5.74 -32.54
C GLU A 22 -18.11 6.81 -32.43
N LEU A 23 -17.87 8.00 -32.97
CA LEU A 23 -18.86 9.08 -32.97
C LEU A 23 -19.83 8.92 -34.15
N LYS A 24 -21.11 8.70 -33.85
CA LYS A 24 -22.20 8.63 -34.83
C LYS A 24 -23.09 9.87 -34.75
N LYS A 25 -23.44 10.43 -35.92
CA LYS A 25 -24.34 11.59 -36.08
C LYS A 25 -23.91 12.82 -35.26
N GLY A 26 -22.60 12.99 -35.04
CA GLY A 26 -22.02 14.13 -34.29
C GLY A 26 -22.40 14.22 -32.81
N LYS A 27 -23.19 13.29 -32.27
CA LYS A 27 -23.77 13.37 -30.91
C LYS A 27 -23.66 12.08 -30.11
N TYR A 28 -23.71 10.91 -30.76
CA TYR A 28 -23.78 9.63 -30.07
C TYR A 28 -22.45 8.91 -30.15
N VAL A 29 -21.90 8.52 -29.00
CA VAL A 29 -20.67 7.73 -28.93
C VAL A 29 -21.05 6.27 -28.72
N TYR A 30 -20.62 5.41 -29.64
CA TYR A 30 -20.82 3.97 -29.55
C TYR A 30 -19.49 3.27 -29.34
N LEU A 31 -19.47 2.24 -28.50
CA LEU A 31 -18.32 1.41 -28.23
C LEU A 31 -18.39 0.17 -29.13
N ARG A 32 -17.38 -0.04 -29.97
CA ARG A 32 -17.26 -1.21 -30.86
C ARG A 32 -15.83 -1.78 -30.85
N PRO A 33 -15.65 -3.12 -30.90
CA PRO A 33 -14.34 -3.72 -31.12
C PRO A 33 -13.78 -3.31 -32.50
N ASN A 34 -12.48 -3.01 -32.57
CA ASN A 34 -11.80 -2.75 -33.83
C ASN A 34 -11.36 -4.08 -34.49
N THR A 35 -12.31 -4.85 -35.01
CA THR A 35 -12.06 -6.17 -35.60
C THR A 35 -11.73 -6.08 -37.08
N LYS A 36 -10.73 -6.85 -37.53
CA LYS A 36 -10.40 -7.05 -38.95
C LYS A 36 -11.07 -8.29 -39.56
N GLY A 37 -11.84 -9.05 -38.78
CA GLY A 37 -12.59 -10.25 -39.19
C GLY A 37 -13.98 -10.30 -38.55
N ASP A 38 -14.62 -11.47 -38.61
CA ASP A 38 -16.01 -11.66 -38.17
C ASP A 38 -16.13 -11.65 -36.64
N CYS A 39 -16.66 -10.56 -36.12
CA CYS A 39 -17.02 -10.43 -34.71
C CYS A 39 -18.43 -9.89 -34.59
N ASP A 40 -19.31 -10.70 -33.98
CA ASP A 40 -20.73 -10.37 -33.77
C ASP A 40 -20.97 -9.62 -32.43
N CYS A 41 -19.92 -9.01 -31.86
CA CYS A 41 -20.04 -8.17 -30.67
C CYS A 41 -20.94 -6.95 -31.01
N LYS A 42 -22.09 -6.83 -30.33
CA LYS A 42 -23.03 -5.71 -30.50
C LYS A 42 -22.41 -4.37 -30.12
N GLN A 43 -22.73 -3.32 -30.87
CA GLN A 43 -22.35 -1.95 -30.50
C GLN A 43 -23.18 -1.50 -29.29
N ILE A 44 -22.51 -0.96 -28.27
CA ILE A 44 -23.17 -0.40 -27.08
C ILE A 44 -23.01 1.12 -27.06
N ASN A 45 -24.02 1.85 -26.62
CA ASN A 45 -23.88 3.29 -26.40
C ASN A 45 -22.95 3.53 -25.19
N GLU A 46 -21.99 4.44 -25.31
CA GLU A 46 -21.04 4.77 -24.24
C GLU A 46 -21.76 5.14 -22.94
N GLN A 47 -22.91 5.81 -23.02
CA GLN A 47 -23.72 6.16 -21.85
C GLN A 47 -24.21 4.94 -21.06
N VAL A 48 -24.43 3.79 -21.70
CA VAL A 48 -24.82 2.56 -21.01
C VAL A 48 -23.63 2.03 -20.20
N ALA A 49 -22.44 2.03 -20.80
CA ALA A 49 -21.22 1.64 -20.09
C ALA A 49 -20.88 2.57 -18.92
N VAL A 50 -21.07 3.89 -19.11
CA VAL A 50 -20.93 4.88 -18.02
C VAL A 50 -21.88 4.57 -16.86
N LYS A 51 -23.15 4.31 -17.13
CA LYS A 51 -24.13 3.97 -16.07
C LYS A 51 -23.75 2.71 -15.31
N LEU A 52 -23.33 1.65 -16.00
CA LEU A 52 -22.88 0.41 -15.36
C LEU A 52 -21.70 0.66 -14.41
N VAL A 53 -20.73 1.47 -14.85
CA VAL A 53 -19.61 1.88 -14.02
C VAL A 53 -20.07 2.70 -12.81
N GLU A 54 -20.93 3.70 -13.02
CA GLU A 54 -21.44 4.55 -11.95
C GLU A 54 -22.20 3.73 -10.90
N ASP A 55 -23.07 2.82 -11.33
CA ASP A 55 -23.85 1.97 -10.43
C ASP A 55 -22.95 0.99 -9.66
N THR A 56 -21.93 0.45 -10.32
CA THR A 56 -20.91 -0.38 -9.67
C THR A 56 -20.14 0.41 -8.61
N LEU A 57 -19.66 1.62 -8.94
CA LEU A 57 -18.92 2.47 -7.99
C LEU A 57 -19.81 2.94 -6.84
N LYS A 58 -21.10 3.22 -7.06
CA LYS A 58 -22.05 3.53 -5.98
C LYS A 58 -22.19 2.37 -5.02
N SER A 59 -22.29 1.14 -5.52
CA SER A 59 -22.40 -0.06 -4.69
C SER A 59 -21.17 -0.31 -3.81
N MET A 60 -20.01 0.25 -4.17
CA MET A 60 -18.76 0.19 -3.40
C MET A 60 -18.65 1.28 -2.33
N THR A 61 -19.65 2.17 -2.23
CA THR A 61 -19.62 3.25 -1.24
C THR A 61 -19.82 2.66 0.16
N ILE A 62 -18.89 2.98 1.05
CA ILE A 62 -18.94 2.51 2.44
C ILE A 62 -19.70 3.57 3.27
N PRO A 63 -20.73 3.18 4.01
CA PRO A 63 -21.41 4.08 4.95
C PRO A 63 -20.44 4.73 5.94
N GLU A 64 -20.68 5.99 6.30
CA GLU A 64 -19.73 6.78 7.11
C GLU A 64 -19.56 6.24 8.54
N ASP A 65 -20.64 5.71 9.13
CA ASP A 65 -20.64 5.00 10.41
C ASP A 65 -19.76 3.73 10.35
N VAL A 66 -19.86 2.95 9.28
CA VAL A 66 -19.02 1.78 9.07
C VAL A 66 -17.56 2.19 8.87
N LEU A 67 -17.30 3.19 8.04
CA LEU A 67 -15.95 3.70 7.77
C LEU A 67 -15.27 4.22 9.05
N SER A 68 -15.98 5.00 9.85
CA SER A 68 -15.45 5.51 11.13
C SER A 68 -15.07 4.38 12.07
N MET A 69 -15.95 3.37 12.23
CA MET A 69 -15.64 2.18 13.03
C MET A 69 -14.37 1.45 12.55
N TYR A 70 -14.18 1.31 11.24
CA TYR A 70 -12.95 0.70 10.69
C TYR A 70 -11.70 1.55 10.95
N LEU A 71 -11.80 2.87 10.79
CA LEU A 71 -10.70 3.81 11.02
C LEU A 71 -10.28 3.82 12.51
N ASP A 72 -11.25 3.75 13.42
CA ASP A 72 -11.00 3.68 14.86
C ASP A 72 -10.31 2.37 15.23
N ARG A 73 -10.82 1.23 14.75
CA ARG A 73 -10.18 -0.07 14.96
C ARG A 73 -8.76 -0.12 14.38
N LEU A 74 -8.53 0.49 13.21
CA LEU A 74 -7.19 0.59 12.64
C LEU A 74 -6.26 1.43 13.51
N LYS A 75 -6.75 2.56 14.00
CA LYS A 75 -5.99 3.41 14.93
C LYS A 75 -5.59 2.64 16.18
N GLU A 76 -6.53 1.92 16.81
CA GLU A 76 -6.24 1.07 17.97
C GLU A 76 -5.15 0.04 17.67
N ARG A 77 -5.21 -0.62 16.52
CA ARG A 77 -4.19 -1.59 16.09
C ARG A 77 -2.82 -0.97 15.92
N PHE A 78 -2.74 0.20 15.29
CA PHE A 78 -1.47 0.93 15.15
C PHE A 78 -0.93 1.41 16.49
N ASP A 79 -1.79 1.87 17.39
CA ASP A 79 -1.39 2.31 18.72
C ASP A 79 -0.86 1.14 19.56
N THR A 80 -1.52 -0.03 19.53
CA THR A 80 -1.02 -1.26 20.14
C THR A 80 0.33 -1.67 19.55
N GLN A 81 0.46 -1.67 18.22
CA GLN A 81 1.71 -2.02 17.54
C GLN A 81 2.86 -1.06 17.93
N LYS A 82 2.59 0.24 18.02
CA LYS A 82 3.57 1.24 18.48
C LYS A 82 4.01 0.98 19.92
N GLN A 83 3.08 0.61 20.80
CA GLN A 83 3.41 0.25 22.18
C GLN A 83 4.30 -1.00 22.24
N GLU A 84 3.96 -2.05 21.51
CA GLU A 84 4.76 -3.27 21.41
C GLU A 84 6.17 -2.98 20.89
N ILE A 85 6.29 -2.23 19.80
CA ILE A 85 7.58 -1.79 19.23
C ILE A 85 8.38 -1.00 20.27
N THR A 86 7.74 -0.09 21.00
CA THR A 86 8.40 0.72 22.04
C THR A 86 8.93 -0.15 23.17
N ILE A 87 8.15 -1.13 23.62
CA ILE A 87 8.56 -2.08 24.67
C ILE A 87 9.75 -2.91 24.17
N GLN A 88 9.66 -3.48 22.96
CA GLN A 88 10.74 -4.27 22.36
C GLN A 88 12.03 -3.46 22.19
N LYS A 89 11.91 -2.20 21.72
CA LYS A 89 13.05 -1.28 21.59
C LYS A 89 13.71 -1.03 22.95
N LYS A 90 12.92 -0.77 23.99
CA LYS A 90 13.44 -0.57 25.35
C LYS A 90 14.14 -1.81 25.89
N LEU A 91 13.61 -3.01 25.66
CA LEU A 91 14.23 -4.26 26.09
C LEU A 91 15.60 -4.46 25.41
N LYS A 92 15.68 -4.28 24.08
CA LYS A 92 16.95 -4.40 23.35
C LYS A 92 17.96 -3.31 23.71
N GLN A 93 17.49 -2.09 24.02
CA GLN A 93 18.36 -1.02 24.52
C GLN A 93 18.94 -1.34 25.90
N LYS A 94 18.15 -1.96 26.80
CA LYS A 94 18.64 -2.45 28.09
C LYS A 94 19.68 -3.57 27.91
N GLU A 95 19.41 -4.51 27.02
CA GLU A 95 20.36 -5.59 26.70
C GLU A 95 21.69 -5.04 26.16
N LEU A 96 21.63 -4.03 25.28
CA LEU A 96 22.82 -3.34 24.78
C LEU A 96 23.58 -2.62 25.91
N ALA A 97 22.88 -2.02 26.88
CA ALA A 97 23.52 -1.43 28.05
C ALA A 97 24.23 -2.49 28.90
N CYS A 98 23.58 -3.64 29.18
CA CYS A 98 24.21 -4.74 29.90
C CYS A 98 25.46 -5.28 29.18
N ILE A 99 25.46 -5.33 27.84
CA ILE A 99 26.65 -5.73 27.07
C ILE A 99 27.80 -4.72 27.24
N LYS A 100 27.49 -3.42 27.29
CA LYS A 100 28.51 -2.39 27.56
C LYS A 100 29.09 -2.53 28.95
N ASP A 101 28.24 -2.70 29.97
CA ASP A 101 28.69 -2.93 31.34
C ASP A 101 29.57 -4.19 31.42
N SER A 102 29.20 -5.27 30.72
CA SER A 102 29.99 -6.50 30.63
C SER A 102 31.36 -6.30 29.94
N LEU A 103 31.43 -5.43 28.93
CA LEU A 103 32.69 -5.08 28.28
C LEU A 103 33.61 -4.27 29.21
N ASP A 104 33.03 -3.38 30.02
CA ASP A 104 33.77 -2.61 31.03
C ASP A 104 34.29 -3.53 32.15
N GLU A 105 33.49 -4.48 32.63
CA GLU A 105 33.93 -5.50 33.58
C GLU A 105 35.04 -6.40 33.00
N LEU A 106 34.90 -6.79 31.73
CA LEU A 106 35.92 -7.60 31.03
C LEU A 106 37.26 -6.85 30.94
N LEU A 107 37.22 -5.54 30.72
CA LEU A 107 38.42 -4.68 30.74
C LEU A 107 39.06 -4.66 32.13
N ASP A 108 38.27 -4.51 33.19
CA ASP A 108 38.77 -4.52 34.58
C ASP A 108 39.45 -5.86 34.94
N PHE A 109 38.87 -6.99 34.54
CA PHE A 109 39.49 -8.30 34.75
C PHE A 109 40.81 -8.46 33.99
N CYS A 110 40.90 -7.89 32.79
CA CYS A 110 42.15 -7.85 32.01
C CYS A 110 43.23 -7.00 32.71
N ILE A 111 42.86 -5.83 33.24
CA ILE A 111 43.77 -4.93 33.96
C ILE A 111 44.32 -5.62 35.23
N ARG A 112 43.47 -6.36 35.94
CA ARG A 112 43.84 -7.17 37.11
C ARG A 112 44.64 -8.44 36.77
N LYS A 113 44.92 -8.69 35.49
CA LYS A 113 45.63 -9.88 34.97
C LYS A 113 44.97 -11.21 35.35
N LEU A 114 43.65 -11.22 35.52
CA LEU A 114 42.89 -12.43 35.87
C LEU A 114 42.57 -13.31 34.64
N ILE A 115 42.72 -12.75 33.44
CA ILE A 115 42.46 -13.41 32.16
C ILE A 115 43.62 -13.20 31.19
N THR A 116 43.80 -14.11 30.22
CA THR A 116 44.81 -13.94 29.18
C THR A 116 44.32 -12.97 28.08
N LYS A 117 45.27 -12.45 27.29
CA LYS A 117 44.96 -11.56 26.18
C LYS A 117 44.08 -12.24 25.12
N GLU A 118 44.31 -13.53 24.88
CA GLU A 118 43.56 -14.33 23.92
C GLU A 118 42.10 -14.49 24.37
N GLN A 119 41.89 -14.82 25.65
CA GLN A 119 40.55 -14.94 26.26
C GLN A 119 39.79 -13.61 26.21
N TYR A 120 40.48 -12.49 26.47
CA TYR A 120 39.91 -11.15 26.36
C TYR A 120 39.46 -10.82 24.92
N LEU A 121 40.33 -11.06 23.93
CA LEU A 121 40.04 -10.74 22.52
C LEU A 121 38.87 -11.58 21.98
N GLU A 122 38.84 -12.87 22.30
CA GLU A 122 37.74 -13.77 21.92
C GLU A 122 36.42 -13.28 22.51
N LYS A 123 36.38 -13.03 23.83
CA LYS A 123 35.14 -12.63 24.49
C LYS A 123 34.65 -11.24 24.08
N LYS A 124 35.58 -10.32 23.84
CA LYS A 124 35.28 -8.99 23.29
C LYS A 124 34.63 -9.09 21.91
N ALA A 125 35.16 -9.92 21.02
CA ALA A 125 34.62 -10.07 19.67
C ALA A 125 33.18 -10.60 19.68
N GLU A 126 32.87 -11.58 20.54
CA GLU A 126 31.50 -12.09 20.72
C GLU A 126 30.53 -11.00 21.16
N LEU A 127 30.90 -10.22 22.19
CA LEU A 127 30.07 -9.14 22.73
C LEU A 127 29.88 -8.01 21.73
N GLU A 128 30.91 -7.63 20.97
CA GLU A 128 30.82 -6.62 19.91
C GLU A 128 29.93 -7.09 18.76
N GLN A 129 30.01 -8.37 18.38
CA GLN A 129 29.12 -8.96 17.37
C GLN A 129 27.66 -8.92 17.82
N HIS A 130 27.37 -9.34 19.06
CA HIS A 130 26.03 -9.26 19.64
C HIS A 130 25.51 -7.82 19.69
N ALA A 131 26.35 -6.87 20.13
CA ALA A 131 25.98 -5.45 20.15
C ALA A 131 25.67 -4.91 18.74
N SER A 132 26.41 -5.35 17.72
CA SER A 132 26.17 -4.97 16.32
C SER A 132 24.80 -5.46 15.83
N ILE A 133 24.48 -6.74 16.08
CA ILE A 133 23.19 -7.35 15.72
C ILE A 133 22.03 -6.60 16.39
N LEU A 134 22.16 -6.30 17.69
CA LEU A 134 21.13 -5.56 18.43
C LEU A 134 20.93 -4.13 17.89
N LYS A 135 22.02 -3.44 17.53
CA LYS A 135 21.94 -2.10 16.91
C LYS A 135 21.20 -2.13 15.57
N GLU A 136 21.48 -3.13 14.73
CA GLU A 136 20.80 -3.31 13.45
C GLU A 136 19.30 -3.63 13.64
N GLN A 137 18.96 -4.44 14.64
CA GLN A 137 17.57 -4.71 14.96
C GLN A 137 16.84 -3.48 15.49
N ILE A 138 17.52 -2.64 16.28
CA ILE A 138 16.95 -1.37 16.80
C ILE A 138 16.69 -0.39 15.64
N SER A 139 17.61 -0.27 14.68
CA SER A 139 17.45 0.67 13.55
C SER A 139 16.28 0.31 12.64
N LYS A 140 15.91 -0.98 12.54
CA LYS A 140 14.75 -1.45 11.77
C LYS A 140 13.40 -1.01 12.35
N PHE A 141 13.30 -0.77 13.67
CA PHE A 141 12.05 -0.32 14.29
C PHE A 141 11.70 1.13 13.97
N ASP A 142 12.69 1.95 13.58
CA ASP A 142 12.51 3.38 13.34
C ASP A 142 12.02 3.70 11.91
N GLN A 143 11.79 2.67 11.07
CA GLN A 143 11.40 2.88 9.68
C GLN A 143 9.88 2.71 9.45
N ASN A 144 9.28 3.72 8.82
CA ASN A 144 8.05 3.68 8.02
C ASN A 144 6.70 3.41 8.70
N SER A 145 6.61 3.18 10.01
CA SER A 145 5.33 2.84 10.66
C SER A 145 4.26 3.94 10.55
N GLU A 146 4.64 5.19 10.79
CA GLU A 146 3.72 6.34 10.72
C GLU A 146 3.28 6.64 9.29
N GLN A 147 4.19 6.51 8.32
CA GLN A 147 3.87 6.71 6.91
C GLN A 147 2.89 5.65 6.40
N VAL A 148 3.04 4.40 6.85
CA VAL A 148 2.12 3.31 6.53
C VAL A 148 0.73 3.57 7.11
N GLU A 149 0.64 4.00 8.37
CA GLU A 149 -0.63 4.34 9.02
C GLU A 149 -1.38 5.45 8.26
N LEU A 150 -0.69 6.55 7.94
CA LEU A 150 -1.25 7.66 7.19
C LEU A 150 -1.71 7.21 5.79
N SER A 151 -0.90 6.40 5.12
CA SER A 151 -1.22 5.88 3.78
C SER A 151 -2.46 4.98 3.80
N MET A 152 -2.58 4.09 4.79
CA MET A 152 -3.75 3.23 4.94
C MET A 152 -5.03 4.02 5.24
N LYS A 153 -4.96 4.99 6.17
CA LYS A 153 -6.10 5.88 6.48
C LYS A 153 -6.54 6.66 5.25
N HIS A 154 -5.59 7.18 4.48
CA HIS A 154 -5.87 7.90 3.25
C HIS A 154 -6.48 6.98 2.19
N LEU A 155 -5.93 5.78 2.00
CA LEU A 155 -6.45 4.78 1.07
C LEU A 155 -7.92 4.45 1.36
N LEU A 156 -8.26 4.19 2.63
CA LEU A 156 -9.63 3.88 3.03
C LEU A 156 -10.60 5.04 2.79
N LYS A 157 -10.20 6.26 3.15
CA LYS A 157 -11.01 7.47 2.90
C LYS A 157 -11.24 7.75 1.41
N VAL A 158 -10.24 7.47 0.57
CA VAL A 158 -10.36 7.62 -0.88
C VAL A 158 -11.25 6.51 -1.45
N GLY A 159 -11.03 5.27 -1.02
CA GLY A 159 -11.81 4.11 -1.45
C GLY A 159 -13.30 4.24 -1.10
N SER A 160 -13.63 4.72 0.10
CA SER A 160 -15.02 4.91 0.53
C SER A 160 -15.78 5.96 -0.28
N ARG A 161 -15.08 6.89 -0.94
CA ARG A 161 -15.64 8.00 -1.71
C ARG A 161 -15.39 7.87 -3.21
N VAL A 162 -15.07 6.67 -3.69
CA VAL A 162 -14.62 6.46 -5.08
C VAL A 162 -15.65 6.92 -6.11
N PHE A 163 -16.96 6.77 -5.83
CA PHE A 163 -18.04 7.24 -6.71
C PHE A 163 -18.11 8.77 -6.79
N GLU A 164 -18.01 9.47 -5.65
CA GLU A 164 -18.02 10.93 -5.60
C GLU A 164 -16.80 11.51 -6.34
N LEU A 165 -15.62 10.91 -6.10
CA LEU A 165 -14.38 11.26 -6.79
C LEU A 165 -14.48 11.02 -8.28
N TYR A 166 -15.08 9.89 -8.70
CA TYR A 166 -15.30 9.62 -10.12
C TYR A 166 -16.24 10.67 -10.73
N SER A 167 -17.39 10.94 -10.12
CA SER A 167 -18.44 11.80 -10.67
C SER A 167 -17.98 13.25 -10.86
N SER A 168 -17.23 13.79 -9.89
CA SER A 168 -16.70 15.15 -9.92
C SER A 168 -15.43 15.33 -10.77
N SER A 169 -14.86 14.24 -11.28
CA SER A 169 -13.58 14.25 -11.98
C SER A 169 -13.67 14.49 -13.49
N GLY A 170 -12.62 15.12 -14.04
CA GLY A 170 -12.34 15.14 -15.48
C GLY A 170 -11.97 13.75 -16.03
N ILE A 171 -11.96 13.61 -17.36
CA ILE A 171 -11.82 12.31 -18.05
C ILE A 171 -10.52 11.58 -17.71
N GLU A 172 -9.37 12.27 -17.70
CA GLU A 172 -8.09 11.61 -17.37
C GLU A 172 -8.11 11.00 -15.97
N ARG A 173 -8.66 11.75 -15.01
CA ARG A 173 -8.79 11.29 -13.62
C ARG A 173 -9.80 10.14 -13.51
N LYS A 174 -10.94 10.21 -14.21
CA LYS A 174 -11.89 9.08 -14.32
C LYS A 174 -11.21 7.83 -14.87
N ARG A 175 -10.39 7.95 -15.91
CA ARG A 175 -9.62 6.83 -16.49
C ARG A 175 -8.62 6.24 -15.50
N SER A 176 -7.92 7.08 -14.73
CA SER A 176 -7.03 6.60 -13.67
C SER A 176 -7.78 5.84 -12.59
N ILE A 177 -8.93 6.35 -12.13
CA ILE A 177 -9.78 5.65 -11.14
C ILE A 177 -10.24 4.31 -11.70
N LEU A 178 -10.69 4.27 -12.96
CA LEU A 178 -11.15 3.03 -13.59
C LEU A 178 -10.05 1.98 -13.70
N LYS A 179 -8.84 2.36 -14.10
CA LYS A 179 -7.69 1.43 -14.15
C LYS A 179 -7.29 0.92 -12.76
N LEU A 180 -7.48 1.73 -11.73
CA LEU A 180 -7.15 1.37 -10.35
C LEU A 180 -8.17 0.37 -9.78
N VAL A 181 -9.46 0.63 -9.97
CA VAL A 181 -10.56 -0.18 -9.42
C VAL A 181 -10.78 -1.46 -10.22
N PHE A 182 -10.60 -1.38 -11.54
CA PHE A 182 -10.84 -2.48 -12.47
C PHE A 182 -9.55 -2.80 -13.22
N PRO A 183 -8.63 -3.59 -12.60
CA PRO A 183 -7.34 -3.92 -13.21
C PRO A 183 -7.47 -4.78 -14.47
N ASN A 184 -8.60 -5.48 -14.63
CA ASN A 184 -8.92 -6.32 -15.79
C ASN A 184 -10.16 -5.77 -16.52
N PHE A 185 -10.01 -4.61 -17.16
CA PHE A 185 -11.07 -3.95 -17.93
C PHE A 185 -11.34 -4.63 -19.29
#